data_AF-A0A378JCT5-F1
#
_entry.id   AF-A0A378JCT5-F1
#
_cell.length_a   1.000
_cell.length_b   1.000
_cell.length_c   1.000
_cell.angle_alpha   90.00
_cell.angle_beta   90.00
_cell.angle_gamma   90.00
#
_symmetry.space_group_name_H-M   'P 1'
#
loop_
_entity.id
_entity.type
_entity.pdbx_description
1 polymer ?
#
loop_
_entity_poly.entity_id
_entity_poly.type
_entity_poly.pdbx_seq_one_letter_code
_entity_poly.pdbx_strand_id
1 'polypeptide(L)'
;MKKMNLFVILYCMITAPCYCNDRYFLCGPDENGCFSNIYRYCACIPYNDLEANSPHCLDFDKLTCTPLSQTIHCPSALIFKNQGECLATIFQSEPSPPCQITTHQFCIENHTPICDKTGQPNSCH
;
A
#
# COMPACT_ATOMS: atom_id res chain seq x y z
N MET A 1 34.32 42.81 -7.98
CA MET A 1 32.94 42.31 -7.78
C MET A 1 32.68 41.18 -8.76
N LYS A 2 32.83 39.90 -8.35
CA LYS A 2 32.48 38.69 -9.13
C LYS A 2 32.65 37.47 -8.20
N LYS A 3 31.77 37.32 -7.21
CA LYS A 3 31.74 36.16 -6.29
C LYS A 3 30.31 35.81 -5.86
N MET A 4 29.35 35.87 -6.79
CA MET A 4 27.93 35.72 -6.44
C MET A 4 27.15 34.74 -7.32
N ASN A 5 27.83 33.85 -8.05
CA ASN A 5 27.17 32.91 -8.98
C ASN A 5 27.34 31.43 -8.62
N LEU A 6 28.04 31.08 -7.53
CA LEU A 6 28.22 29.66 -7.17
C LEU A 6 27.12 29.13 -6.23
N PHE A 7 26.48 29.99 -5.45
CA PHE A 7 25.48 29.58 -4.46
C PHE A 7 24.10 29.26 -5.04
N VAL A 8 23.76 29.78 -6.23
CA VAL A 8 22.46 29.54 -6.87
C VAL A 8 22.37 28.13 -7.47
N ILE A 9 23.50 27.57 -7.93
CA ILE A 9 23.53 26.22 -8.53
C ILE A 9 23.42 25.13 -7.45
N LEU A 10 23.92 25.39 -6.24
CA LEU A 10 23.85 24.43 -5.13
C LEU A 10 22.45 24.32 -4.53
N TYR A 11 21.63 25.38 -4.63
CA TYR A 11 20.26 25.38 -4.08
C TYR A 11 19.28 24.50 -4.88
N CYS A 12 19.50 24.37 -6.19
CA CYS A 12 18.63 23.56 -7.06
C CYS A 12 18.84 22.04 -6.95
N MET A 13 19.91 21.55 -6.32
CA MET A 13 20.13 20.10 -6.14
C MET A 13 19.47 19.51 -4.90
N ILE A 14 18.85 20.33 -4.04
CA ILE A 14 18.23 19.86 -2.78
C ILE A 14 16.75 19.54 -2.96
N THR A 15 16.15 19.87 -4.11
CA THR A 15 14.83 19.35 -4.49
C THR A 15 14.98 17.93 -5.02
N ALA A 16 15.41 17.00 -4.17
CA ALA A 16 15.15 15.60 -4.43
C ALA A 16 13.62 15.47 -4.55
N PRO A 17 13.08 15.00 -5.69
CA PRO A 17 11.67 14.64 -5.72
C PRO A 17 11.47 13.65 -4.58
N CYS A 18 10.60 14.00 -3.64
CA CYS A 18 10.08 13.04 -2.69
C CYS A 18 9.49 11.94 -3.57
N TYR A 19 10.16 10.79 -3.65
CA TYR A 19 9.60 9.59 -4.26
C TYR A 19 8.42 9.23 -3.37
N CYS A 20 7.27 9.88 -3.62
CA CYS A 20 6.00 9.37 -3.17
C CYS A 20 5.95 7.95 -3.71
N ASN A 21 5.67 7.03 -2.80
CA ASN A 21 5.57 5.63 -3.14
C ASN A 21 4.40 5.50 -4.11
N ASP A 22 4.72 5.42 -5.40
CA ASP A 22 3.72 5.47 -6.47
C ASP A 22 2.98 4.14 -6.60
N ARG A 23 3.40 3.09 -5.90
CA ARG A 23 2.83 1.74 -6.01
C ARG A 23 1.81 1.47 -4.91
N TYR A 24 0.67 0.94 -5.32
CA TYR A 24 -0.43 0.56 -4.45
C TYR A 24 -0.89 -0.86 -4.78
N PHE A 25 -1.27 -1.62 -3.76
CA PHE A 25 -2.12 -2.77 -3.94
C PHE A 25 -3.55 -2.30 -4.14
N LEU A 26 -4.16 -2.72 -5.23
CA LEU A 26 -5.58 -2.64 -5.47
C LEU A 26 -6.18 -3.99 -5.02
N CYS A 27 -6.94 -3.96 -3.92
CA CYS A 27 -7.54 -5.12 -3.30
C CYS A 27 -9.05 -4.95 -3.21
N GLY A 28 -9.78 -6.04 -3.43
CA GLY A 28 -11.22 -6.06 -3.55
C GLY A 28 -11.69 -7.09 -4.57
N PRO A 29 -13.01 -7.25 -4.71
CA PRO A 29 -13.59 -8.46 -5.30
C PRO A 29 -13.97 -8.26 -6.77
N ASP A 30 -13.14 -8.32 -7.80
CA ASP A 30 -11.84 -8.91 -8.06
C ASP A 30 -11.39 -8.20 -9.34
N GLU A 31 -10.22 -7.58 -9.29
CA GLU A 31 -10.01 -6.23 -9.80
C GLU A 31 -10.12 -5.96 -11.32
N ASN A 32 -10.85 -4.90 -11.66
CA ASN A 32 -10.34 -3.79 -12.48
C ASN A 32 -11.19 -2.55 -12.12
N GLY A 33 -10.89 -1.94 -10.96
CA GLY A 33 -11.36 -0.61 -10.56
C GLY A 33 -12.64 -0.54 -9.72
N CYS A 34 -13.07 -1.67 -9.14
CA CYS A 34 -14.20 -1.86 -8.21
C CYS A 34 -15.44 -0.94 -8.27
N PHE A 35 -16.58 -1.53 -8.63
CA PHE A 35 -17.83 -0.83 -8.92
C PHE A 35 -18.72 -0.49 -7.69
N SER A 36 -19.66 0.43 -7.92
CA SER A 36 -20.39 1.34 -6.99
C SER A 36 -21.07 0.77 -5.74
N ASN A 37 -21.10 -0.54 -5.54
CA ASN A 37 -21.92 -1.17 -4.49
C ASN A 37 -21.08 -1.92 -3.45
N ILE A 38 -19.75 -2.00 -3.60
CA ILE A 38 -18.87 -2.79 -2.73
C ILE A 38 -17.77 -1.94 -2.05
N TYR A 39 -18.09 -0.68 -1.76
CA TYR A 39 -17.19 0.33 -1.21
C TYR A 39 -16.34 -0.11 -0.01
N ARG A 40 -16.81 -1.06 0.80
CA ARG A 40 -16.12 -1.44 2.04
C ARG A 40 -14.91 -2.35 1.82
N TYR A 41 -14.88 -3.09 0.71
CA TYR A 41 -13.87 -4.11 0.46
C TYR A 41 -13.05 -3.84 -0.79
N CYS A 42 -13.27 -2.72 -1.48
CA CYS A 42 -12.33 -2.26 -2.50
C CYS A 42 -11.51 -1.07 -2.02
N ALA A 43 -10.19 -1.21 -2.08
CA ALA A 43 -9.30 -0.12 -1.73
C ALA A 43 -7.94 -0.21 -2.39
N CYS A 44 -7.30 0.96 -2.46
CA CYS A 44 -5.89 1.11 -2.72
C CYS A 44 -5.12 1.19 -1.41
N ILE A 45 -4.14 0.31 -1.22
CA ILE A 45 -3.28 0.24 -0.03
C ILE A 45 -1.84 0.48 -0.45
N PRO A 46 -1.08 1.37 0.23
CA PRO A 46 0.32 1.61 -0.10
C PRO A 46 1.16 0.32 -0.13
N TYR A 47 1.90 0.11 -1.22
CA TYR A 47 2.82 -1.02 -1.36
C TYR A 47 4.07 -0.78 -0.52
N ASN A 48 4.42 -1.62 0.47
CA ASN A 48 5.64 -1.41 1.24
C ASN A 48 6.87 -1.94 0.46
N ASP A 49 7.62 -1.08 -0.23
CA ASP A 49 8.76 -1.49 -1.07
C ASP A 49 9.83 -2.34 -0.35
N LEU A 50 9.98 -2.13 0.95
CA LEU A 50 11.00 -2.80 1.76
C LEU A 50 10.55 -4.19 2.21
N GLU A 51 9.28 -4.32 2.57
CA GLU A 51 8.78 -5.51 3.27
C GLU A 51 7.71 -6.27 2.51
N ALA A 52 7.16 -5.74 1.41
CA ALA A 52 6.00 -6.31 0.73
C ALA A 52 6.17 -7.79 0.35
N ASN A 53 7.38 -8.22 0.00
CA ASN A 53 7.68 -9.61 -0.36
C ASN A 53 8.09 -10.50 0.83
N SER A 54 8.11 -9.95 2.05
CA SER A 54 8.42 -10.66 3.29
C SER A 54 7.13 -11.18 3.95
N PRO A 55 7.22 -12.20 4.82
CA PRO A 55 6.04 -12.70 5.53
C PRO A 55 5.33 -11.62 6.34
N HIS A 56 4.00 -11.66 6.34
CA HIS A 56 3.15 -10.74 7.08
C HIS A 56 2.23 -11.51 8.04
N CYS A 57 1.97 -10.90 9.19
CA CYS A 57 0.99 -11.36 10.15
C CYS A 57 -0.33 -10.62 9.94
N LEU A 58 -1.42 -11.38 9.86
CA LEU A 58 -2.78 -10.85 9.92
C LEU A 58 -3.22 -10.69 11.38
N ASP A 59 -3.48 -9.46 11.80
CA ASP A 59 -4.26 -9.17 13.02
C ASP A 59 -5.75 -9.15 12.62
N PHE A 60 -6.46 -10.25 12.89
CA PHE A 60 -7.86 -10.41 12.47
C PHE A 60 -8.81 -9.45 13.21
N ASP A 61 -8.51 -9.10 14.46
CA ASP A 61 -9.34 -8.20 15.25
C ASP A 61 -9.25 -6.76 14.74
N LYS A 62 -8.05 -6.34 14.32
CA LYS A 62 -7.82 -4.99 13.78
C LYS A 62 -7.98 -4.90 12.27
N LEU A 63 -7.99 -6.04 11.58
CA LEU A 63 -7.93 -6.15 10.12
C LEU A 63 -6.72 -5.38 9.56
N THR A 64 -5.52 -5.75 10.03
CA THR A 64 -4.26 -5.14 9.57
C THR A 64 -3.24 -6.20 9.20
N CYS A 65 -2.41 -5.88 8.21
CA CYS A 65 -1.28 -6.70 7.80
C CYS A 65 0.03 -6.06 8.25
N THR A 66 0.69 -6.67 9.21
CA THR A 66 1.97 -6.16 9.75
C THR A 66 3.10 -7.10 9.32
N PRO A 67 4.27 -6.59 8.89
CA PRO A 67 5.44 -7.43 8.64
C PRO A 67 5.73 -8.33 9.84
N LEU A 68 6.03 -9.61 9.59
CA LEU A 68 6.29 -10.58 10.64
C LEU A 68 7.49 -10.17 11.51
N SER A 69 8.49 -9.49 10.92
CA SER A 69 9.64 -8.89 11.60
C SER A 69 9.27 -7.88 12.68
N GLN A 70 8.09 -7.25 12.58
CA GLN A 70 7.60 -6.21 13.48
C GLN A 70 6.58 -6.74 14.50
N THR A 71 6.28 -8.04 14.48
CA THR A 71 5.27 -8.67 15.34
C THR A 71 5.92 -9.69 16.28
N ILE A 72 5.67 -9.55 17.59
CA ILE A 72 6.29 -10.44 18.61
C ILE A 72 5.64 -11.84 18.60
N HIS A 73 4.32 -11.91 18.41
CA HIS A 73 3.57 -13.17 18.40
C HIS A 73 2.54 -13.14 17.27
N CYS A 74 2.70 -14.03 16.29
CA CYS A 74 1.72 -14.27 15.24
C CYS A 74 1.33 -15.76 15.24
N PRO A 75 0.04 -16.11 15.36
CA PRO A 75 -0.41 -17.48 15.15
C PRO A 75 0.01 -17.97 13.77
N SER A 76 0.53 -19.20 13.66
CA SER A 76 1.05 -19.73 12.40
C SER A 76 0.01 -19.75 11.26
N ALA A 77 -1.27 -19.96 11.59
CA ALA A 77 -2.37 -19.93 10.65
C ALA A 77 -2.71 -18.52 10.10
N LEU A 78 -2.16 -17.47 10.69
CA LEU A 78 -2.36 -16.07 10.31
C LEU A 78 -1.11 -15.45 9.67
N ILE A 79 -0.12 -16.28 9.34
CA ILE A 79 1.09 -15.85 8.63
C ILE A 79 0.89 -16.06 7.13
N PHE A 80 1.05 -14.98 6.37
CA PHE A 80 1.00 -14.96 4.91
C PHE A 80 2.40 -14.74 4.34
N LYS A 81 2.65 -15.18 3.10
CA LYS A 81 4.01 -15.14 2.52
C LYS A 81 4.47 -13.72 2.18
N ASN A 82 3.53 -12.84 1.88
CA ASN A 82 3.77 -11.47 1.44
C ASN A 82 2.59 -10.56 1.83
N GLN A 83 2.78 -9.24 1.69
CA GLN A 83 1.78 -8.22 2.02
C GLN A 83 0.50 -8.40 1.21
N GLY A 84 0.63 -8.68 -0.09
CA GLY A 84 -0.51 -8.83 -1.00
C GLY A 84 -1.42 -9.99 -0.63
N GLU A 85 -0.87 -11.15 -0.28
CA GLU A 85 -1.64 -12.32 0.17
C GLU A 85 -2.40 -12.03 1.49
N CYS A 86 -1.76 -11.32 2.42
CA CYS A 86 -2.41 -10.92 3.66
C CYS A 86 -3.57 -9.94 3.40
N LEU A 87 -3.33 -8.91 2.59
CA LEU A 87 -4.35 -7.91 2.24
C LEU A 87 -5.50 -8.54 1.44
N ALA A 88 -5.23 -9.47 0.54
CA ALA A 88 -6.25 -10.21 -0.21
C ALA A 88 -7.24 -10.92 0.75
N THR A 89 -6.77 -11.39 1.90
CA THR A 89 -7.65 -12.00 2.92
C THR A 89 -8.56 -10.96 3.59
N ILE A 90 -8.04 -9.76 3.92
CA ILE A 90 -8.82 -8.69 4.56
C ILE A 90 -9.89 -8.15 3.61
N PHE A 91 -9.52 -7.93 2.36
CA PHE A 91 -10.35 -7.29 1.34
C PHE A 91 -11.11 -8.29 0.46
N GLN A 92 -11.02 -9.58 0.77
CA GLN A 92 -11.73 -10.67 0.07
C GLN A 92 -11.40 -10.73 -1.43
N SER A 93 -10.18 -10.38 -1.82
CA SER A 93 -9.68 -10.57 -3.19
C SER A 93 -9.44 -12.05 -3.50
N GLU A 94 -9.25 -12.38 -4.78
CA GLU A 94 -8.71 -13.69 -5.16
C GLU A 94 -7.38 -13.98 -4.45
N PRO A 95 -7.14 -15.22 -4.02
CA PRO A 95 -5.89 -15.59 -3.36
C PRO A 95 -4.71 -15.71 -4.33
N SER A 96 -4.97 -15.92 -5.62
CA SER A 96 -3.94 -16.09 -6.66
C SER A 96 -4.46 -15.76 -8.07
N PRO A 97 -3.97 -14.69 -8.72
CA PRO A 97 -3.02 -13.73 -8.16
C PRO A 97 -3.66 -12.95 -6.99
N PRO A 98 -2.89 -12.59 -5.95
CA PRO A 98 -3.39 -11.69 -4.91
C PRO A 98 -3.61 -10.28 -5.49
N CYS A 99 -3.92 -9.31 -4.62
CA CYS A 99 -4.16 -7.91 -5.00
C CYS A 99 -3.23 -7.39 -6.12
N GLN A 100 -3.82 -6.75 -7.12
CA GLN A 100 -3.09 -6.19 -8.25
C GLN A 100 -2.21 -5.02 -7.81
N ILE A 101 -1.04 -4.85 -8.41
CA ILE A 101 -0.22 -3.64 -8.21
C ILE A 101 -0.64 -2.59 -9.24
N THR A 102 -0.95 -1.39 -8.76
CA THR A 102 -1.35 -0.21 -9.56
C THR A 102 -0.63 1.06 -9.08
N THR A 103 -1.00 2.21 -9.64
CA THR A 103 -0.45 3.51 -9.26
C THR A 103 -1.41 4.35 -8.41
N HIS A 104 -0.86 5.29 -7.63
CA HIS A 104 -1.68 6.30 -6.94
C HIS A 104 -2.65 7.01 -7.91
N GLN A 105 -2.14 7.40 -9.08
CA GLN A 105 -2.93 8.08 -10.10
C GLN A 105 -4.13 7.24 -10.56
N PHE A 106 -3.95 5.93 -10.76
CA PHE A 106 -5.03 5.03 -11.12
C PHE A 106 -6.14 5.01 -10.04
N CYS A 107 -5.76 4.98 -8.75
CA CYS A 107 -6.71 4.97 -7.64
C CYS A 107 -7.57 6.24 -7.63
N ILE A 108 -6.94 7.40 -7.85
CA ILE A 108 -7.62 8.70 -7.93
C ILE A 108 -8.58 8.74 -9.13
N GLU A 109 -8.13 8.32 -10.31
CA GLU A 109 -8.94 8.33 -11.54
C GLU A 109 -10.16 7.40 -11.45
N ASN A 110 -10.03 6.27 -10.76
CA ASN A 110 -11.10 5.30 -10.56
C ASN A 110 -11.93 5.54 -9.28
N HIS A 111 -11.69 6.65 -8.56
CA HIS A 111 -12.35 6.98 -7.30
C HIS A 111 -12.31 5.83 -6.28
N THR A 112 -11.21 5.08 -6.27
CA THR A 112 -11.00 3.98 -5.35
C THR A 112 -10.52 4.53 -4.00
N PRO A 113 -11.15 4.17 -2.86
CA PRO A 113 -10.72 4.62 -1.54
C PRO A 113 -9.26 4.27 -1.28
N ILE A 114 -8.50 5.19 -0.69
CA ILE A 114 -7.08 4.98 -0.36
C ILE A 114 -6.96 4.79 1.15
N CYS A 115 -6.44 3.65 1.58
CA CYS A 115 -6.18 3.36 2.99
C CYS A 115 -4.80 3.87 3.42
N ASP A 116 -4.59 3.92 4.74
CA ASP A 116 -3.24 4.12 5.27
C ASP A 116 -2.33 2.91 5.03
N LYS A 117 -1.05 3.06 5.42
CA LYS A 117 -0.02 2.03 5.25
C LYS A 117 -0.31 0.70 5.95
N THR A 118 -1.24 0.65 6.92
CA THR A 118 -1.59 -0.58 7.63
C THR A 118 -2.58 -1.44 6.85
N GLY A 119 -3.21 -0.85 5.82
CA GLY A 119 -4.25 -1.50 5.03
C GLY A 119 -5.53 -1.74 5.82
N GLN A 120 -5.77 -1.01 6.91
CA GLN A 120 -6.98 -1.16 7.70
C GLN A 120 -8.21 -0.67 6.92
N PRO A 121 -9.30 -1.46 6.78
CA PRO A 121 -10.47 -1.05 6.01
C PRO A 121 -11.15 0.25 6.49
N ASN A 122 -11.05 0.57 7.78
CA ASN A 122 -11.64 1.78 8.34
C ASN A 122 -10.75 3.03 8.15
N SER A 123 -9.51 2.87 7.69
CA SER A 123 -8.63 4.00 7.38
C SER A 123 -8.77 4.49 5.95
N CYS A 124 -9.60 3.85 5.12
CA CYS A 124 -9.77 4.18 3.70
C CYS A 124 -10.75 5.34 3.48
N HIS A 125 -10.39 6.29 2.62
CA HIS A 125 -11.16 7.52 2.34
C HIS A 125 -11.04 7.96 0.88
#